data_AF-A0A7Y3PTU8-F1
#
_entry.id   AF-A0A7Y3PTU8-F1
#
_cell.length_a   1.000
_cell.length_b   1.000
_cell.length_c   1.000
_cell.angle_alpha   90.00
_cell.angle_beta   90.00
_cell.angle_gamma   90.00
#
_symmetry.space_group_name_H-M   'P 1'
#
loop_
_entity.id
_entity.type
_entity.pdbx_description
1 polymer ?
#
loop_
_entity_poly.entity_id
_entity_poly.type
_entity_poly.pdbx_seq_one_letter_code
_entity_poly.pdbx_strand_id
1 'polypeptide(L)'
;MLDVAVEGLERIGGKVQEQGEEERKPFTSEGPVIDILLRNSGNGNAAITKATFELNRAIDLLDCTFPGGGSIFYVDYDVQIPLNSRPGDAIPRTLRFFLEPDSDGRIRFSIGTEGEPDLRFLYEFTVTLSPAGDGPELVIPKVVVLGPAYVHEVIDSATGTKQAHLNNPEEPFYPCYKKMLSDLARMEGEAKYMSPDVTDFRTKLEAAVTS
;
A
#
# COMPACT_ATOMS: atom_id res chain seq x y z
N MET A 1 -18.33 -17.87 20.34
CA MET A 1 -17.17 -18.05 19.45
C MET A 1 -17.28 -16.93 18.43
N LEU A 2 -16.23 -16.13 18.27
CA LEU A 2 -16.19 -15.04 17.28
C LEU A 2 -15.89 -15.66 15.92
N ASP A 3 -16.89 -15.75 15.06
CA ASP A 3 -16.68 -16.01 13.64
C ASP A 3 -16.72 -14.66 12.93
N VAL A 4 -15.54 -14.16 12.58
CA VAL A 4 -15.38 -12.94 11.79
C VAL A 4 -14.75 -13.29 10.46
N ALA A 5 -15.52 -13.12 9.39
CA ALA A 5 -15.04 -13.32 8.02
C ALA A 5 -14.56 -11.99 7.41
N VAL A 6 -13.43 -12.05 6.71
CA VAL A 6 -12.90 -10.92 5.91
C VAL A 6 -13.31 -11.13 4.46
N GLU A 7 -14.22 -10.28 3.96
CA GLU A 7 -14.86 -10.51 2.65
C GLU A 7 -14.23 -9.75 1.48
N GLY A 8 -13.31 -8.81 1.71
CA GLY A 8 -12.55 -8.23 0.60
C GLY A 8 -11.92 -6.88 0.89
N LEU A 9 -11.09 -6.46 -0.07
CA LEU A 9 -10.45 -5.17 -0.15
C LEU A 9 -11.10 -4.39 -1.31
N GLU A 10 -11.92 -3.40 -0.97
CA GLU A 10 -12.81 -2.76 -1.96
C GLU A 10 -12.26 -1.49 -2.58
N ARG A 11 -11.32 -0.80 -1.90
CA ARG A 11 -10.74 0.44 -2.40
C ARG A 11 -9.37 0.71 -1.79
N ILE A 12 -8.36 0.80 -2.64
CA ILE A 12 -7.04 1.37 -2.34
C ILE A 12 -7.01 2.74 -2.99
N GLY A 13 -6.89 3.82 -2.19
CA GLY A 13 -7.04 5.21 -2.65
C GLY A 13 -8.07 6.02 -1.84
N GLY A 14 -7.62 7.06 -1.11
CA GLY A 14 -8.48 7.95 -0.33
C GLY A 14 -7.93 9.37 -0.20
N LYS A 15 -8.81 10.34 0.06
CA LYS A 15 -8.46 11.77 0.27
C LYS A 15 -8.22 12.02 1.76
N VAL A 16 -7.04 12.50 2.13
CA VAL A 16 -6.79 13.05 3.47
C VAL A 16 -7.06 14.57 3.41
N GLN A 17 -7.89 15.09 4.32
CA GLN A 17 -8.08 16.54 4.49
C GLN A 17 -7.30 17.01 5.73
N GLU A 18 -6.47 18.02 5.54
CA GLU A 18 -5.78 18.74 6.61
C GLU A 18 -6.77 19.66 7.35
N GLN A 19 -6.70 19.68 8.69
CA GLN A 19 -7.24 20.76 9.50
C GLN A 19 -6.10 21.32 10.37
N GLY A 20 -5.58 22.50 10.02
CA GLY A 20 -4.60 23.22 10.83
C GLY A 20 -4.14 24.55 10.23
N GLU A 21 -4.55 25.64 10.89
CA GLU A 21 -4.15 27.06 10.83
C GLU A 21 -3.55 27.69 9.54
N GLU A 22 -4.36 28.59 8.96
CA GLU A 22 -4.09 29.69 8.03
C GLU A 22 -2.92 29.57 7.01
N GLU A 23 -3.32 29.57 5.73
CA GLU A 23 -2.56 29.92 4.51
C GLU A 23 -1.91 28.83 3.64
N ARG A 24 -2.17 27.53 3.85
CA ARG A 24 -1.89 26.52 2.81
C ARG A 24 -3.19 26.04 2.19
N LYS A 25 -3.31 26.22 0.86
CA LYS A 25 -4.44 25.67 0.10
C LYS A 25 -4.52 24.17 0.39
N PRO A 26 -5.72 23.62 0.66
CA PRO A 26 -5.88 22.20 0.93
C PRO A 26 -5.36 21.41 -0.27
N PHE A 27 -4.24 20.70 -0.09
CA PHE A 27 -3.76 19.74 -1.06
C PHE A 27 -4.37 18.38 -0.71
N THR A 28 -5.06 17.78 -1.67
CA THR A 28 -5.58 16.43 -1.51
C THR A 28 -4.50 15.46 -1.98
N SER A 29 -3.90 14.72 -1.05
CA SER A 29 -3.04 13.59 -1.41
C SER A 29 -3.89 12.31 -1.49
N GLU A 30 -3.66 11.51 -2.54
CA GLU A 30 -4.25 10.18 -2.70
C GLU A 30 -3.22 9.15 -2.24
N GLY A 31 -3.57 8.34 -1.24
CA GLY A 31 -2.72 7.26 -0.73
C GLY A 31 -3.41 5.89 -0.76
N PRO A 32 -2.63 4.79 -0.68
CA PRO A 32 -3.18 3.45 -0.65
C PRO A 32 -4.06 3.24 0.58
N VAL A 33 -5.18 2.54 0.42
CA VAL A 33 -6.16 2.28 1.49
C VAL A 33 -6.48 0.79 1.60
N ILE A 34 -6.34 0.19 2.77
CA ILE A 34 -6.79 -1.17 3.02
C ILE A 34 -8.19 -1.07 3.64
N ASP A 35 -9.24 -1.37 2.86
CA ASP A 35 -10.63 -1.51 3.34
C ASP A 35 -10.88 -2.98 3.71
N ILE A 36 -11.35 -3.26 4.91
CA ILE A 36 -11.58 -4.61 5.43
C ILE A 36 -13.04 -4.70 5.85
N LEU A 37 -13.82 -5.51 5.13
CA LEU A 37 -15.16 -5.90 5.54
C LEU A 37 -15.08 -7.02 6.57
N LEU A 38 -15.66 -6.79 7.75
CA LEU A 38 -15.79 -7.73 8.84
C LEU A 38 -17.26 -8.06 9.05
N ARG A 39 -17.57 -9.34 9.23
CA ARG A 39 -18.91 -9.81 9.58
C ARG A 39 -18.89 -10.53 10.91
N ASN A 40 -19.70 -10.14 11.88
CA ASN A 40 -19.86 -10.91 13.12
C ASN A 40 -21.08 -11.82 13.00
N SER A 41 -20.85 -13.12 12.80
CA SER A 41 -21.94 -14.12 12.78
C SER A 41 -22.15 -14.81 14.13
N GLY A 42 -21.55 -14.27 15.20
CA GLY A 42 -21.69 -14.79 16.56
C GLY A 42 -22.82 -14.10 17.33
N ASN A 43 -23.31 -14.75 18.38
CA ASN A 43 -24.40 -14.25 19.23
C ASN A 43 -23.98 -13.16 20.23
N GLY A 44 -22.74 -12.69 20.17
CA GLY A 44 -22.16 -11.74 21.14
C GLY A 44 -21.37 -10.63 20.46
N ASN A 45 -21.22 -9.50 21.13
CA ASN A 45 -20.49 -8.35 20.60
C ASN A 45 -19.02 -8.72 20.36
N ALA A 46 -18.48 -8.30 19.22
CA ALA A 46 -17.06 -8.33 18.92
C ALA A 46 -16.44 -6.95 19.19
N ALA A 47 -15.23 -6.94 19.73
CA ALA A 47 -14.43 -5.73 19.82
C ALA A 47 -13.05 -6.03 19.24
N ILE A 48 -12.61 -5.24 18.26
CA ILE A 48 -11.25 -5.29 17.70
C ILE A 48 -10.48 -4.10 18.29
N THR A 49 -9.35 -4.41 18.93
CA THR A 49 -8.60 -3.40 19.72
C THR A 49 -7.23 -3.09 19.14
N LYS A 50 -6.74 -3.93 18.24
CA LYS A 50 -5.43 -3.77 17.62
C LYS A 50 -5.46 -4.24 16.18
N ALA A 51 -4.81 -3.49 15.30
CA ALA A 51 -4.30 -3.99 14.03
C ALA A 51 -2.77 -4.01 14.07
N THR A 52 -2.16 -5.02 13.50
CA THR A 52 -0.71 -5.09 13.30
C THR A 52 -0.44 -5.29 11.82
N PHE A 53 0.35 -4.41 11.23
CA PHE A 53 0.81 -4.51 9.85
C PHE A 53 2.23 -5.02 9.88
N GLU A 54 2.43 -6.28 9.52
CA GLU A 54 3.76 -6.85 9.32
C GLU A 54 4.19 -6.56 7.89
N LEU A 55 5.26 -5.79 7.73
CA LEU A 55 5.80 -5.44 6.43
C LEU A 55 6.54 -6.65 5.86
N ASN A 56 6.02 -7.27 4.80
CA ASN A 56 6.69 -8.37 4.12
C ASN A 56 7.69 -7.88 3.07
N ARG A 57 7.32 -6.82 2.33
CA ARG A 57 8.16 -6.21 1.28
C ARG A 57 7.84 -4.73 1.12
N ALA A 58 8.86 -3.95 0.75
CA ALA A 58 8.74 -2.59 0.25
C ALA A 58 9.65 -2.46 -0.99
N ILE A 59 9.10 -1.98 -2.11
CA ILE A 59 9.85 -1.73 -3.35
C ILE A 59 9.76 -0.24 -3.67
N ASP A 60 10.91 0.42 -3.73
CA ASP A 60 11.00 1.81 -4.20
C ASP A 60 10.86 1.82 -5.73
N LEU A 61 9.82 2.48 -6.23
CA LEU A 61 9.52 2.58 -7.65
C LEU A 61 10.46 3.58 -8.36
N LEU A 62 11.05 4.52 -7.63
CA LEU A 62 11.98 5.51 -8.18
C LEU A 62 13.43 5.02 -8.26
N ASP A 63 13.74 3.84 -7.70
CA ASP A 63 15.09 3.25 -7.72
C ASP A 63 15.64 3.09 -9.15
N CYS A 64 14.77 2.90 -10.13
CA CYS A 64 15.14 2.76 -11.54
C CYS A 64 15.12 4.07 -12.34
N THR A 65 14.77 5.21 -11.74
CA THR A 65 14.40 6.44 -12.47
C THR A 65 15.48 7.51 -12.41
N PHE A 66 15.95 7.93 -11.22
CA PHE A 66 17.04 8.91 -11.02
C PHE A 66 17.62 8.85 -9.59
N PRO A 67 18.91 9.18 -9.37
CA PRO A 67 19.40 9.57 -8.05
C PRO A 67 19.07 11.04 -7.79
N GLY A 68 17.81 11.37 -7.48
CA GLY A 68 17.40 12.76 -7.31
C GLY A 68 16.07 12.91 -6.61
N GLY A 69 16.09 13.52 -5.42
CA GLY A 69 14.99 13.56 -4.45
C GLY A 69 13.65 14.06 -4.96
N GLY A 70 12.59 13.43 -4.46
CA GLY A 70 11.21 13.87 -4.62
C GLY A 70 10.90 15.12 -3.78
N SER A 71 9.82 15.80 -4.13
CA SER A 71 9.30 16.91 -3.33
C SER A 71 8.63 16.37 -2.07
N ILE A 72 8.99 16.93 -0.91
CA ILE A 72 8.43 16.56 0.39
C ILE A 72 7.05 17.21 0.53
N PHE A 73 6.01 16.40 0.72
CA PHE A 73 4.75 16.85 1.30
C PHE A 73 4.52 16.13 2.64
N TYR A 74 3.69 16.65 3.52
CA TYR A 74 3.37 15.95 4.78
C TYR A 74 1.90 15.53 4.71
N VAL A 75 1.63 14.24 4.95
CA VAL A 75 0.27 13.68 4.96
C VAL A 75 0.17 12.73 6.16
N ASP A 76 -0.88 12.88 6.96
CA ASP A 76 -1.15 11.98 8.08
C ASP A 76 -1.94 10.76 7.60
N TYR A 77 -1.31 9.59 7.66
CA TYR A 77 -1.89 8.29 7.34
C TYR A 77 -2.22 7.52 8.62
N ASP A 78 -3.28 6.70 8.61
CA ASP A 78 -3.61 5.82 9.74
C ASP A 78 -2.45 4.88 10.08
N VAL A 79 -1.74 4.43 9.05
CA VAL A 79 -0.53 3.59 9.15
C VAL A 79 0.64 4.32 8.51
N GLN A 80 1.32 5.13 9.31
CA GLN A 80 2.68 5.61 9.06
C GLN A 80 3.74 4.52 9.21
N ILE A 81 4.39 4.16 8.11
CA ILE A 81 5.54 3.26 8.01
C ILE A 81 6.81 4.08 8.29
N PRO A 82 7.61 3.71 9.30
CA PRO A 82 8.89 4.35 9.54
C PRO A 82 9.81 4.27 8.31
N LEU A 83 10.53 5.35 7.99
CA LEU A 83 11.44 5.42 6.82
C LEU A 83 12.56 4.37 6.83
N ASN A 84 12.91 3.85 8.01
CA ASN A 84 13.93 2.84 8.21
C ASN A 84 13.37 1.41 8.37
N SER A 85 12.07 1.21 8.11
CA SER A 85 11.43 -0.10 8.22
C SER A 85 12.01 -1.12 7.25
N ARG A 86 12.01 -2.38 7.68
CA ARG A 86 12.52 -3.54 6.95
C ARG A 86 11.48 -4.65 6.90
N PRO A 87 11.61 -5.59 5.93
CA PRO A 87 10.85 -6.83 5.96
C PRO A 87 10.91 -7.52 7.32
N GLY A 88 9.76 -7.89 7.87
CA GLY A 88 9.56 -8.47 9.20
C GLY A 88 9.20 -7.45 10.29
N ASP A 89 9.29 -6.14 10.02
CA ASP A 89 8.88 -5.13 10.98
C ASP A 89 7.36 -5.11 11.18
N ALA A 90 6.94 -5.02 12.44
CA ALA A 90 5.53 -4.93 12.82
C ALA A 90 5.16 -3.50 13.19
N ILE A 91 4.11 -2.98 12.54
CA ILE A 91 3.61 -1.62 12.73
C ILE A 91 2.24 -1.72 13.44
N PRO A 92 2.19 -1.54 14.78
CA PRO A 92 0.95 -1.68 15.54
C PRO A 92 0.08 -0.43 15.45
N ARG A 93 -1.23 -0.63 15.43
CA ARG A 93 -2.25 0.42 15.56
C ARG A 93 -3.32 0.03 16.56
N THR A 94 -3.59 0.95 17.48
CA THR A 94 -4.67 0.80 18.45
C THR A 94 -5.99 1.12 17.78
N LEU A 95 -6.99 0.28 18.00
CA LEU A 95 -8.34 0.41 17.47
C LEU A 95 -9.37 0.44 18.58
N ARG A 96 -10.53 1.02 18.26
CA ARG A 96 -11.75 0.91 19.06
C ARG A 96 -12.90 0.63 18.11
N PHE A 97 -12.92 -0.58 17.56
CA PHE A 97 -13.95 -1.01 16.64
C PHE A 97 -14.83 -2.06 17.31
N PHE A 98 -16.15 -1.83 17.28
CA PHE A 98 -17.15 -2.71 17.87
C PHE A 98 -18.10 -3.19 16.79
N LEU A 99 -18.44 -4.48 16.83
CA LEU A 99 -19.36 -5.10 15.90
C LEU A 99 -20.43 -5.87 16.67
N GLU A 100 -21.69 -5.54 16.42
CA GLU A 100 -22.84 -6.18 17.07
C GLU A 100 -23.04 -7.61 16.52
N PRO A 101 -23.79 -8.48 17.22
CA PRO A 101 -24.17 -9.79 16.71
C PRO A 101 -24.90 -9.68 15.37
N ASP A 102 -24.65 -10.63 14.47
CA ASP A 102 -25.28 -10.72 13.15
C ASP A 102 -25.17 -9.44 12.30
N SER A 103 -24.07 -8.70 12.45
CA SER A 103 -23.85 -7.42 11.77
C SER A 103 -22.54 -7.40 10.97
N ASP A 104 -22.53 -6.53 9.96
CA ASP A 104 -21.38 -6.27 9.12
C ASP A 104 -20.81 -4.88 9.42
N GLY A 105 -19.50 -4.74 9.30
CA GLY A 105 -18.81 -3.49 9.56
C GLY A 105 -17.50 -3.39 8.79
N ARG A 106 -17.00 -2.17 8.60
CA ARG A 106 -15.82 -1.91 7.78
C ARG A 106 -14.76 -1.14 8.55
N ILE A 107 -13.51 -1.57 8.40
CA ILE A 107 -12.34 -0.86 8.91
C ILE A 107 -11.50 -0.45 7.71
N ARG A 108 -11.12 0.83 7.65
CA ARG A 108 -10.27 1.38 6.60
C ARG A 108 -8.97 1.88 7.19
N PHE A 109 -7.87 1.58 6.52
CA PHE A 109 -6.54 2.06 6.86
C PHE A 109 -5.91 2.75 5.68
N SER A 110 -5.66 4.04 5.80
CA SER A 110 -4.77 4.74 4.89
C SER A 110 -3.31 4.43 5.25
N ILE A 111 -2.50 4.11 4.24
CA ILE A 111 -1.11 3.68 4.40
C ILE A 111 -0.19 4.72 3.77
N GLY A 112 0.88 5.07 4.46
CA GLY A 112 1.97 5.87 3.91
C GLY A 112 3.15 5.87 4.86
N THR A 113 4.21 6.62 4.56
CA THR A 113 5.38 6.71 5.44
C THR A 113 5.27 7.85 6.43
N GLU A 114 6.12 7.80 7.45
CA GLU A 114 6.32 8.90 8.38
C GLU A 114 7.10 10.05 7.70
N GLY A 115 6.64 11.29 7.87
CA GLY A 115 7.41 12.51 7.52
C GLY A 115 7.54 12.87 6.03
N GLU A 116 7.24 11.97 5.10
CA GLU A 116 7.16 12.25 3.66
C GLU A 116 5.94 11.52 3.07
N PRO A 117 5.33 11.98 1.96
CA PRO A 117 4.25 11.27 1.31
C PRO A 117 4.94 10.28 0.38
N ASP A 118 5.41 9.20 0.96
CA ASP A 118 6.24 8.27 0.20
C ASP A 118 5.35 7.30 -0.59
N LEU A 119 4.69 7.92 -1.56
CA LEU A 119 3.81 7.34 -2.55
C LEU A 119 4.59 6.63 -3.66
N ARG A 120 5.94 6.64 -3.61
CA ARG A 120 6.82 5.90 -4.55
C ARG A 120 7.04 4.45 -4.14
N PHE A 121 6.39 3.95 -3.09
CA PHE A 121 6.56 2.55 -2.68
C PHE A 121 5.38 1.66 -3.06
N LEU A 122 5.73 0.44 -3.45
CA LEU A 122 4.85 -0.72 -3.44
C LEU A 122 5.09 -1.51 -2.16
N TYR A 123 4.03 -1.80 -1.40
CA TYR A 123 4.11 -2.52 -0.14
C TYR A 123 3.37 -3.86 -0.19
N GLU A 124 3.92 -4.86 0.50
CA GLU A 124 3.26 -6.12 0.83
C GLU A 124 3.14 -6.26 2.34
N PHE A 125 1.93 -6.47 2.85
CA PHE A 125 1.67 -6.63 4.28
C PHE A 125 1.01 -7.96 4.62
N THR A 126 1.24 -8.41 5.85
CA THR A 126 0.30 -9.28 6.56
C THR A 126 -0.40 -8.42 7.60
N VAL A 127 -1.73 -8.39 7.57
CA VAL A 127 -2.53 -7.61 8.52
C VAL A 127 -3.17 -8.54 9.53
N THR A 128 -2.88 -8.33 10.81
CA THR A 128 -3.48 -9.10 11.90
C THR A 128 -4.38 -8.20 12.73
N LEU A 129 -5.66 -8.55 12.82
CA LEU A 129 -6.63 -7.89 13.70
C LEU A 129 -6.78 -8.71 14.98
N SER A 130 -6.48 -8.09 16.12
CA SER A 130 -6.58 -8.74 17.43
C SER A 130 -7.85 -8.27 18.16
N PRO A 131 -8.70 -9.20 18.63
CA PRO A 131 -9.89 -8.86 19.41
C PRO A 131 -9.53 -8.38 20.82
N ALA A 132 -10.53 -7.86 21.54
CA ALA A 132 -10.43 -7.64 22.98
C ALA A 132 -10.45 -9.00 23.70
N GLY A 133 -9.37 -9.34 24.41
CA GLY A 133 -9.25 -10.59 25.19
C GLY A 133 -8.70 -11.77 24.38
N ASP A 134 -8.94 -13.00 24.85
CA ASP A 134 -8.34 -14.24 24.30
C ASP A 134 -9.07 -14.79 23.05
N GLY A 135 -9.73 -13.92 22.29
CA GLY A 135 -10.36 -14.30 21.03
C GLY A 135 -9.31 -14.66 19.96
N PRO A 136 -9.67 -15.46 18.95
CA PRO A 136 -8.76 -15.76 17.85
C PRO A 136 -8.42 -14.48 17.07
N GLU A 137 -7.15 -14.36 16.67
CA GLU A 137 -6.73 -13.30 15.76
C GLU A 137 -7.23 -13.56 14.34
N LEU A 138 -7.53 -12.47 13.64
CA LEU A 138 -7.89 -12.53 12.23
C LEU A 138 -6.68 -12.13 11.40
N VAL A 139 -6.17 -13.06 10.61
CA VAL A 139 -4.97 -12.85 9.78
C VAL A 139 -5.39 -12.68 8.33
N ILE A 140 -5.00 -11.56 7.73
CA ILE A 140 -5.19 -11.21 6.33
C ILE A 140 -3.81 -11.23 5.68
N PRO A 141 -3.41 -12.36 5.06
CA PRO A 141 -2.06 -12.51 4.54
C PRO A 141 -1.89 -11.79 3.21
N LYS A 142 -0.66 -11.34 2.96
CA LYS A 142 -0.17 -10.89 1.64
C LYS A 142 -1.11 -9.92 0.91
N VAL A 143 -1.35 -8.79 1.55
CA VAL A 143 -2.06 -7.63 1.00
C VAL A 143 -1.04 -6.75 0.30
N VAL A 144 -1.19 -6.55 -1.01
CA VAL A 144 -0.31 -5.69 -1.81
C VAL A 144 -0.99 -4.38 -2.17
N VAL A 145 -0.34 -3.27 -1.82
CA VAL A 145 -0.85 -1.91 -2.07
C VAL A 145 0.20 -1.05 -2.77
N LEU A 146 -0.26 -0.15 -3.63
CA LEU A 146 0.57 0.77 -4.40
C LEU A 146 0.18 2.22 -4.09
N GLY A 147 1.17 3.07 -3.84
CA GLY A 147 0.97 4.52 -3.84
C GLY A 147 0.79 5.06 -5.26
N PRO A 148 -0.23 5.89 -5.55
CA PRO A 148 -0.49 6.35 -6.91
C PRO A 148 0.50 7.42 -7.41
N ALA A 149 1.23 8.11 -6.53
CA ALA A 149 2.20 9.09 -7.02
C ALA A 149 3.41 8.38 -7.63
N TYR A 150 4.08 9.06 -8.56
CA TYR A 150 5.26 8.56 -9.27
C TYR A 150 5.04 7.40 -10.24
N VAL A 151 3.86 6.75 -10.24
CA VAL A 151 3.49 5.75 -11.27
C VAL A 151 3.74 6.32 -12.68
N HIS A 152 3.23 7.52 -12.97
CA HIS A 152 3.45 8.16 -14.26
C HIS A 152 4.93 8.46 -14.55
N GLU A 153 5.68 8.97 -13.57
CA GLU A 153 7.11 9.29 -13.74
C GLU A 153 7.95 8.04 -14.05
N VAL A 154 7.63 6.92 -13.39
CA VAL A 154 8.29 5.64 -13.62
C VAL A 154 7.97 5.10 -15.02
N ILE A 155 6.71 5.20 -15.45
CA ILE A 155 6.30 4.81 -16.81
C ILE A 155 6.93 5.71 -17.87
N ASP A 156 6.96 7.02 -17.64
CA ASP A 156 7.54 8.00 -18.56
C ASP A 156 9.05 7.79 -18.70
N SER A 157 9.75 7.55 -17.59
CA SER A 157 11.17 7.21 -17.61
C SER A 157 11.44 5.89 -18.31
N ALA A 158 10.67 4.83 -18.01
CA ALA A 158 10.77 3.56 -18.70
C ALA A 158 10.51 3.71 -20.22
N THR A 159 9.57 4.56 -20.63
CA THR A 159 9.32 4.85 -22.05
C THR A 159 10.45 5.69 -22.67
N GLY A 160 10.99 6.65 -21.91
CA GLY A 160 12.14 7.46 -22.27
C GLY A 160 13.40 6.64 -22.50
N THR A 161 13.60 5.53 -21.76
CA THR A 161 14.69 4.58 -22.05
C THR A 161 14.57 4.02 -23.47
N LYS A 162 13.37 3.81 -24.03
CA LYS A 162 13.22 3.46 -25.47
C LYS A 162 13.69 4.57 -26.41
N GLN A 163 13.40 5.83 -26.08
CA GLN A 163 13.85 6.96 -26.89
C GLN A 163 15.36 7.20 -26.76
N ALA A 164 15.94 6.92 -25.59
CA ALA A 164 17.37 6.93 -25.35
C ALA A 164 18.09 5.71 -25.99
N HIS A 165 17.40 4.58 -26.18
CA HIS A 165 17.91 3.43 -26.95
C HIS A 165 18.20 3.75 -28.42
N LEU A 166 17.70 4.87 -28.96
CA LEU A 166 18.10 5.32 -30.29
C LEU A 166 19.49 5.97 -30.32
N ASN A 167 20.09 6.36 -29.19
CA ASN A 167 21.36 7.10 -29.19
C ASN A 167 22.40 6.77 -28.09
N ASN A 168 22.17 5.88 -27.10
CA ASN A 168 23.26 5.53 -26.16
C ASN A 168 23.22 4.08 -25.57
N PRO A 169 24.20 3.21 -25.88
CA PRO A 169 24.26 1.82 -25.44
C PRO A 169 24.76 1.59 -23.99
N GLU A 170 25.03 2.63 -23.20
CA GLU A 170 25.49 2.53 -21.80
C GLU A 170 24.38 2.72 -20.74
N GLU A 171 23.10 2.74 -21.13
CA GLU A 171 22.04 3.07 -20.17
C GLU A 171 21.84 1.98 -19.08
N PRO A 172 22.05 2.31 -17.79
CA PRO A 172 22.12 1.34 -16.70
C PRO A 172 20.76 0.87 -16.15
N PHE A 173 19.65 1.49 -16.56
CA PHE A 173 18.35 1.33 -15.89
C PHE A 173 17.45 0.23 -16.47
N TYR A 174 17.69 -0.26 -17.68
CA TYR A 174 16.86 -1.31 -18.29
C TYR A 174 16.86 -2.65 -17.49
N PRO A 175 18.01 -3.15 -17.00
CA PRO A 175 18.01 -4.31 -16.10
C PRO A 175 17.23 -4.07 -14.79
N CYS A 176 17.22 -2.83 -14.29
CA CYS A 176 16.46 -2.44 -13.10
C CYS A 176 14.95 -2.58 -13.33
N TYR A 177 14.42 -2.03 -14.44
CA TYR A 177 13.00 -2.16 -14.78
C TYR A 177 12.58 -3.62 -15.02
N LYS A 178 13.43 -4.44 -15.64
CA LYS A 178 13.17 -5.89 -15.76
C LYS A 178 13.09 -6.59 -14.40
N LYS A 179 13.96 -6.23 -13.47
CA LYS A 179 13.91 -6.75 -12.10
C LYS A 179 12.62 -6.31 -11.41
N MET A 180 12.22 -5.04 -11.54
CA MET A 180 10.96 -4.53 -10.98
C MET A 180 9.75 -5.28 -11.53
N LEU A 181 9.69 -5.53 -12.84
CA LEU A 181 8.62 -6.35 -13.45
C LEU A 181 8.61 -7.78 -12.91
N SER A 182 9.79 -8.40 -12.74
CA SER A 182 9.88 -9.74 -12.15
C SER A 182 9.42 -9.76 -10.69
N ASP A 183 9.74 -8.72 -9.91
CA ASP A 183 9.31 -8.61 -8.52
C ASP A 183 7.79 -8.37 -8.43
N LEU A 184 7.22 -7.53 -9.30
CA LEU A 184 5.78 -7.32 -9.42
C LEU A 184 5.03 -8.61 -9.78
N ALA A 185 5.50 -9.34 -10.80
CA ALA A 185 4.90 -10.61 -11.21
C ALA A 185 4.97 -11.67 -10.08
N ARG A 186 6.08 -11.69 -9.34
CA ARG A 186 6.22 -12.56 -8.16
C ARG A 186 5.23 -12.17 -7.06
N MET A 187 5.10 -10.88 -6.76
CA MET A 187 4.13 -10.39 -5.77
C MET A 187 2.70 -10.71 -6.18
N GLU A 188 2.35 -10.60 -7.46
CA GLU A 188 1.03 -10.98 -7.97
C GLU A 188 0.75 -12.47 -7.86
N GLY A 189 1.73 -13.32 -8.20
CA GLY A 189 1.59 -14.77 -8.04
C GLY A 189 1.50 -15.23 -6.59
N GLU A 190 1.94 -14.40 -5.65
CA GLU A 190 1.96 -14.71 -4.22
C GLU A 190 0.83 -14.02 -3.43
N ALA A 191 0.32 -12.88 -3.90
CA ALA A 191 -0.64 -12.06 -3.19
C ALA A 191 -1.98 -12.78 -3.03
N LYS A 192 -2.58 -12.63 -1.85
CA LYS A 192 -3.98 -13.03 -1.65
C LYS A 192 -4.92 -11.90 -2.03
N TYR A 193 -4.50 -10.66 -1.79
CA TYR A 193 -5.25 -9.45 -2.11
C TYR A 193 -4.30 -8.43 -2.73
N MET A 194 -4.69 -7.85 -3.86
CA MET A 194 -3.86 -6.90 -4.61
C MET A 194 -4.71 -5.74 -5.12
N SER A 195 -4.18 -4.52 -5.06
CA SER A 195 -4.84 -3.34 -5.62
C SER A 195 -4.96 -3.42 -7.14
N PRO A 196 -6.06 -2.95 -7.74
CA PRO A 196 -6.17 -2.78 -9.18
C PRO A 196 -5.06 -1.89 -9.77
N ASP A 197 -4.61 -0.88 -9.02
CA ASP A 197 -3.54 0.04 -9.43
C ASP A 197 -2.21 -0.70 -9.61
N VAL A 198 -1.94 -1.75 -8.82
CA VAL A 198 -0.74 -2.59 -8.99
C VAL A 198 -0.78 -3.31 -10.34
N THR A 199 -1.93 -3.90 -10.70
CA THR A 199 -2.11 -4.60 -11.97
C THR A 199 -2.00 -3.65 -13.17
N ASP A 200 -2.64 -2.47 -13.07
CA ASP A 200 -2.58 -1.43 -14.10
C ASP A 200 -1.14 -0.91 -14.28
N PHE A 201 -0.45 -0.61 -13.19
CA PHE A 201 0.94 -0.19 -13.21
C PHE A 201 1.85 -1.25 -13.84
N ARG A 202 1.74 -2.52 -13.43
CA ARG A 202 2.51 -3.63 -14.02
C ARG A 202 2.31 -3.70 -15.53
N THR A 203 1.05 -3.64 -15.97
CA THR A 203 0.69 -3.73 -17.39
C THR A 203 1.30 -2.57 -18.20
N LYS A 204 1.20 -1.35 -17.68
CA LYS A 204 1.81 -0.16 -18.30
C LYS A 204 3.33 -0.26 -18.33
N LEU A 205 3.95 -0.71 -17.25
CA LEU A 205 5.41 -0.86 -17.18
C LEU A 205 5.89 -1.96 -18.12
N GLU A 206 5.17 -3.07 -18.21
CA GLU A 206 5.46 -4.17 -19.13
C GLU A 206 5.42 -3.68 -20.58
N ALA A 207 4.38 -2.93 -20.95
CA ALA A 207 4.30 -2.29 -22.26
C ALA A 207 5.48 -1.33 -22.49
N ALA A 208 5.83 -0.50 -21.50
CA ALA A 208 6.94 0.45 -21.58
C ALA A 208 8.32 -0.21 -21.67
N VAL A 209 8.51 -1.43 -21.17
CA VAL A 209 9.80 -2.15 -21.22
C VAL A 209 9.91 -3.08 -22.43
N THR A 210 8.79 -3.54 -22.99
CA THR A 210 8.77 -4.57 -24.06
C THR A 210 8.49 -4.05 -25.48
N SER A 211 7.82 -2.90 -25.63
CA SER A 211 7.60 -2.27 -26.96
C SER A 211 8.86 -1.66 -27.61
#